data_AF-A0A512BX51-F1
#
_entry.id   AF-A0A512BX51-F1
#
_cell.length_a   1.000
_cell.length_b   1.000
_cell.length_c   1.000
_cell.angle_alpha   90.00
_cell.angle_beta   90.00
_cell.angle_gamma   90.00
#
_symmetry.space_group_name_H-M   'P 1'
#
loop_
_entity.id
_entity.type
_entity.pdbx_description
1 polymer ?
#
loop_
_entity_poly.entity_id
_entity_poly.type
_entity_poly.pdbx_seq_one_letter_code
_entity_poly.pdbx_strand_id
1 'polypeptide(L)' 'MSKDTLRIEDAVNETCPWSAKPIAADSLTRYRGEVVGFCNPGCRDKFEAATAHFDKAIADRDVPLLAKGIE' A
#
# COMPACT_ATOMS: atom_id res chain seq x y z
N MET A 1 -4.32 22.80 -8.73
CA MET A 1 -3.64 21.54 -8.36
C MET A 1 -3.70 21.43 -6.85
N SER A 2 -4.81 20.90 -6.30
CA SER A 2 -4.92 20.74 -4.85
C SER A 2 -3.87 19.72 -4.41
N LYS A 3 -2.98 20.16 -3.52
CA LYS A 3 -1.88 19.39 -2.97
C LYS A 3 -2.48 18.15 -2.29
N ASP A 4 -2.30 16.99 -2.90
CA ASP A 4 -2.85 15.70 -2.45
C ASP A 4 -2.09 15.21 -1.21
N THR A 5 -2.10 16.04 -0.17
CA THR A 5 -1.40 15.81 1.09
C THR A 5 -2.25 14.86 1.93
N LEU A 6 -1.72 13.68 2.21
CA LEU A 6 -2.35 12.72 3.11
C LEU A 6 -2.39 13.30 4.53
N ARG A 7 -3.52 13.12 5.21
CA ARG A 7 -3.74 13.60 6.57
C ARG A 7 -3.96 12.42 7.51
N ILE A 8 -3.42 12.51 8.72
CA ILE A 8 -3.45 11.41 9.69
C ILE A 8 -4.88 11.12 10.16
N GLU A 9 -5.72 12.15 10.22
CA GLU A 9 -7.13 12.03 10.57
C GLU A 9 -7.98 11.34 9.49
N ASP A 10 -7.47 11.19 8.27
CA ASP A 10 -8.13 10.43 7.21
C ASP A 10 -7.74 8.95 7.25
N ALA A 11 -6.77 8.56 8.10
CA ALA A 11 -6.27 7.19 8.14
C ALA A 11 -7.29 6.25 8.78
N VAL A 12 -7.53 5.11 8.13
CA VAL A 12 -8.49 4.10 8.61
C VAL A 12 -7.98 3.26 9.78
N ASN A 13 -6.72 3.44 10.19
CA ASN A 13 -6.09 2.71 11.28
C ASN A 13 -5.35 3.64 12.23
N GLU A 14 -5.39 3.34 13.53
CA GLU A 14 -4.70 4.12 14.57
C GLU A 14 -3.32 3.56 14.94
N THR A 15 -3.10 2.27 14.67
CA THR A 15 -1.86 1.56 15.02
C THR A 15 -1.22 0.91 13.80
N CYS A 16 0.11 0.84 13.84
CA CYS A 16 0.94 0.23 12.81
C CYS A 16 0.76 -1.28 12.82
N PRO A 17 0.39 -1.92 11.70
CA PRO A 17 0.13 -3.37 11.64
C PRO A 17 1.38 -4.22 11.93
N TRP A 18 2.59 -3.66 11.80
CA TRP A 18 3.84 -4.38 12.05
C TRP A 18 4.25 -4.44 13.52
N SER A 19 3.88 -3.43 14.32
CA SER A 19 4.46 -3.25 15.66
C SER A 19 3.45 -2.84 16.74
N ALA A 20 2.18 -2.61 16.36
CA ALA A 20 1.13 -2.04 17.19
C ALA A 20 1.41 -0.63 17.76
N LYS A 21 2.53 0.01 17.43
CA LYS A 21 2.81 1.41 17.80
C LYS A 21 1.85 2.37 17.08
N PRO A 22 1.57 3.57 17.63
CA PRO A 22 0.77 4.58 16.95
C PRO A 22 1.31 4.93 15.56
N ILE A 23 0.41 5.33 14.65
CA ILE A 23 0.80 5.82 13.33
C ILE A 23 1.39 7.24 13.39
N ALA A 24 2.13 7.63 12.35
CA ALA A 24 2.77 8.94 12.23
C ALA A 24 2.37 9.64 10.93
N ALA A 25 2.23 10.97 10.98
CA ALA A 25 1.75 11.79 9.86
C ALA A 25 2.70 11.81 8.64
N ASP A 26 3.99 11.54 8.85
CA ASP A 26 5.00 11.41 7.78
C ASP A 26 5.04 10.00 7.14
N SER A 27 4.20 9.11 7.64
CA SER A 27 4.25 7.66 7.40
C SER A 27 2.90 7.14 6.89
N LEU A 28 2.23 7.93 6.05
CA LEU A 28 0.94 7.61 5.44
C LEU A 28 1.10 7.23 3.97
N THR A 29 0.19 6.38 3.46
CA THR A 29 0.05 6.07 2.03
C THR A 29 -1.41 5.79 1.66
N ARG A 30 -1.70 5.64 0.36
CA ARG A 30 -3.02 5.21 -0.13
C ARG A 30 -3.00 3.70 -0.40
N TYR A 31 -4.00 2.99 0.09
CA TYR A 31 -4.23 1.59 -0.22
C TYR A 31 -5.70 1.35 -0.54
N ARG A 32 -5.98 0.88 -1.77
CA ARG A 32 -7.35 0.64 -2.25
C ARG A 32 -8.31 1.84 -2.08
N GLY A 33 -7.79 3.05 -2.28
CA GLY A 33 -8.54 4.30 -2.14
C GLY A 33 -8.51 4.92 -0.74
N GLU A 34 -8.18 4.14 0.28
CA GLU A 34 -8.17 4.58 1.67
C GLU A 34 -6.79 5.09 2.11
N VAL A 35 -6.75 6.01 3.07
CA VAL A 35 -5.50 6.42 3.72
C VAL A 35 -5.17 5.39 4.81
N VAL A 36 -3.95 4.87 4.81
CA VAL A 36 -3.45 3.96 5.84
C VAL A 36 -2.16 4.52 6.42
N GLY A 37 -1.93 4.28 7.71
CA GLY A 37 -0.80 4.83 8.45
C GLY A 37 0.15 3.77 9.02
N PHE A 38 1.40 4.17 9.21
CA PHE A 38 2.46 3.36 9.81
C PHE A 38 3.22 4.14 10.88
N CYS A 39 3.94 3.46 11.75
CA CYS A 39 4.68 4.10 12.85
C CYS A 39 5.98 4.82 12.40
N ASN A 40 6.44 4.57 11.18
CA ASN A 40 7.59 5.24 10.56
C ASN A 40 7.60 4.99 9.04
N PRO A 41 8.39 5.76 8.26
CA PRO A 41 8.45 5.61 6.80
C PRO A 41 8.91 4.22 6.36
N GLY A 42 9.87 3.60 7.05
CA GLY A 42 10.36 2.26 6.69
C GLY A 42 9.29 1.17 6.78
N CYS A 43 8.31 1.32 7.68
CA CYS A 43 7.15 0.43 7.77
C CYS A 43 6.16 0.65 6.61
N ARG A 44 5.94 1.90 6.21
CA ARG A 44 5.14 2.27 5.03
C ARG A 44 5.78 1.71 3.76
N ASP A 45 7.07 1.95 3.55
CA ASP A 45 7.77 1.58 2.32
C ASP A 45 7.80 0.05 2.13
N LYS A 46 7.96 -0.71 3.23
CA LYS A 46 7.83 -2.18 3.21
C LYS A 46 6.45 -2.64 2.76
N PHE A 47 5.40 -1.96 3.21
CA PHE A 47 4.03 -2.27 2.80
C PHE A 47 3.78 -1.93 1.33
N GLU A 48 4.23 -0.76 0.86
CA GLU A 48 4.12 -0.37 -0.55
C GLU A 48 4.85 -1.36 -1.47
N ALA A 49 6.06 -1.79 -1.09
CA ALA A 49 6.81 -2.79 -1.84
C ALA A 49 6.08 -4.16 -1.87
N ALA A 50 5.53 -4.59 -0.73
CA ALA A 50 4.80 -5.84 -0.65
C ALA A 50 3.52 -5.83 -1.51
N THR A 51 2.73 -4.77 -1.43
CA THR A 51 1.50 -4.62 -2.23
C THR A 51 1.81 -4.58 -3.72
N ALA A 52 2.81 -3.81 -4.16
CA ALA A 52 3.25 -3.81 -5.55
C ALA A 52 3.72 -5.19 -6.04
N HIS A 53 4.40 -5.96 -5.20
CA HIS A 53 4.83 -7.32 -5.53
C HIS A 53 3.63 -8.25 -5.74
N PHE A 54 2.63 -8.20 -4.85
CA PHE A 54 1.43 -9.02 -4.98
C PHE A 54 0.54 -8.59 -6.16
N ASP A 55 0.37 -7.28 -6.38
CA ASP A 55 -0.40 -6.76 -7.50
C ASP A 55 0.21 -7.21 -8.84
N LYS A 56 1.55 -7.17 -8.94
CA LYS A 56 2.26 -7.72 -10.11
C LYS A 56 1.99 -9.21 -10.28
N ALA A 57 2.13 -10.01 -9.22
CA ALA A 57 1.90 -11.46 -9.30
C ALA A 57 0.45 -11.81 -9.67
N ILE A 58 -0.53 -11.05 -9.19
CA ILE A 58 -1.95 -11.20 -9.54
C ILE A 58 -2.17 -10.83 -11.01
N ALA A 59 -1.64 -9.69 -11.46
CA ALA A 59 -1.71 -9.28 -12.85
C ALA A 59 -1.12 -10.36 -13.77
N ASP A 60 0.06 -10.89 -13.43
CA ASP A 60 0.72 -11.95 -14.18
C ASP A 60 -0.09 -13.26 -14.20
N ARG A 61 -0.79 -13.60 -13.12
CA ARG A 61 -1.69 -14.77 -13.07
C ARG A 61 -2.87 -14.59 -14.03
N ASP A 62 -3.48 -13.41 -14.03
CA ASP A 62 -4.71 -13.10 -14.76
C ASP A 62 -4.46 -12.75 -16.24
N VAL A 63 -3.20 -12.70 -16.69
CA VAL A 63 -2.86 -12.67 -18.13
C VAL A 63 -3.41 -13.94 -18.81
N PRO A 64 -4.28 -13.82 -19.83
CA PRO A 64 -4.83 -14.95 -20.56
C PRO A 64 -3.74 -15.89 -21.08
N LEU A 65 -3.91 -17.20 -20.94
CA LEU A 65 -2.94 -18.22 -21.40
C LEU A 65 -2.55 -18.03 -22.88
N LEU A 66 -3.46 -17.51 -23.71
CA LEU A 66 -3.20 -17.15 -25.11
C LEU A 66 -2.10 -16.09 -25.28
N ALA A 67 -1.95 -15.16 -24.33
CA ALA A 67 -0.91 -14.13 -24.35
C ALA A 67 0.44 -14.62 -23.79
N LYS A 68 0.48 -15.82 -23.17
CA LYS A 68 1.71 -16.42 -22.64
C LYS A 68 2.44 -17.31 -23.65
N GLY A 69 1.90 -17.50 -24.86
CA GLY A 69 2.59 -18.20 -25.96
C GLY A 69 2.87 -19.68 -25.70
N ILE A 70 2.10 -20.32 -24.82
CA ILE A 70 2.15 -21.75 -24.56
C ILE A 70 0.89 -22.35 -25.18
N GLU A 71 1.04 -23.06 -26.31
CA GLU A 71 0.01 -23.95 -26.85
C GLU A 71 -0.19 -25.18 -25.96
#